data_AF-A0A6G0MSI0-F1
#
_entry.id   AF-A0A6G0MSI0-F1
#
_cell.length_a   1.000
_cell.length_b   1.000
_cell.length_c   1.000
_cell.angle_alpha   90.00
_cell.angle_beta   90.00
_cell.angle_gamma   90.00
#
_symmetry.space_group_name_H-M   'P 1'
#
loop_
_entity.id
_entity.type
_entity.pdbx_description
1 polymer ?
#
loop_
_entity_poly.entity_id
_entity_poly.type
_entity_poly.pdbx_seq_one_letter_code
_entity_poly.pdbx_strand_id
1 'polypeptide(L)'
;MEQEVTARRPHSARVGDDADEELMEKETDPMVVAAPAPAARREQLAQSWVRVVLDRIWSLTFLGVASLGLYEAEFVPLLLHAPHARRSFVHLGVLFGSLLGLFGGYIEVYRGMVLGERVLYATAKTATHGMLASMLASGFCLAVGMWPVWHWLTLPYLFMWSWGVVVQLLVILPPVLQRVVFVGGYLWFMHAYLSMFLIGVQ
;
A
#
# COMPACT_ATOMS: atom_id res chain seq x y z
N MET A 1 9.47 47.49 46.25
CA MET A 1 10.81 47.05 45.79
C MET A 1 10.74 47.00 44.28
N GLU A 2 11.25 48.05 43.66
CA GLU A 2 11.18 48.33 42.23
C GLU A 2 12.29 47.54 41.52
N GLN A 3 11.93 46.79 40.47
CA GLN A 3 12.89 46.08 39.64
C GLN A 3 13.45 47.02 38.58
N GLU A 4 14.75 47.23 38.68
CA GLU A 4 15.56 48.12 37.87
C GLU A 4 15.76 47.58 36.45
N VAL A 5 15.26 48.32 35.46
CA VAL A 5 15.37 48.02 34.03
C VAL A 5 16.77 48.41 33.56
N THR A 6 17.66 47.43 33.42
CA THR A 6 19.00 47.66 32.85
C THR A 6 18.96 47.60 31.32
N ALA A 7 19.12 48.76 30.68
CA ALA A 7 19.32 48.88 29.24
C ALA A 7 20.72 48.42 28.82
N ARG A 8 20.85 47.71 27.68
CA ARG A 8 22.13 47.53 26.99
C ARG A 8 22.02 47.97 25.53
N ARG A 9 22.84 48.97 25.21
CA ARG A 9 23.15 49.50 23.86
C ARG A 9 24.49 48.89 23.36
N PRO A 10 24.94 49.13 22.12
CA PRO A 10 25.29 48.07 21.18
C PRO A 10 26.79 47.98 20.81
N HIS A 11 27.09 46.95 20.00
CA HIS A 11 28.24 46.74 19.10
C HIS A 11 29.48 47.64 19.20
N SER A 12 30.64 47.04 19.47
CA SER A 12 31.78 46.92 18.54
C SER A 12 33.08 46.53 19.27
N ALA A 13 34.01 45.93 18.52
CA ALA A 13 35.35 45.42 18.90
C ALA A 13 35.33 44.05 19.61
N ARG A 14 36.16 43.05 19.27
CA ARG A 14 37.53 43.10 18.73
C ARG A 14 37.93 41.72 18.16
N VAL A 15 38.82 41.79 17.17
CA VAL A 15 39.54 40.73 16.45
C VAL A 15 40.44 39.86 17.35
N GLY A 16 40.59 38.58 16.97
CA GLY A 16 41.56 37.57 17.46
C GLY A 16 40.95 36.17 17.24
N ASP A 17 41.15 35.51 16.10
CA ASP A 17 42.34 34.71 15.73
C ASP A 17 42.69 33.67 16.79
N ASP A 18 42.12 32.47 16.63
CA ASP A 18 42.77 31.20 16.96
C ASP A 18 42.08 30.10 16.15
N ALA A 19 42.92 29.39 15.40
CA ALA A 19 42.60 28.32 14.47
C ALA A 19 41.87 27.15 15.15
N ASP A 20 40.84 26.62 14.47
CA ASP A 20 40.47 25.19 14.43
C ASP A 20 39.09 25.01 13.75
N GLU A 21 38.94 25.51 12.52
CA GLU A 21 37.88 25.03 11.61
C GLU A 21 38.50 24.14 10.54
N GLU A 22 38.98 22.98 11.00
CA GLU A 22 38.98 21.75 10.21
C GLU A 22 37.54 21.45 9.75
N LEU A 23 37.13 22.05 8.64
CA LEU A 23 36.29 21.45 7.63
C LEU A 23 36.19 22.47 6.51
N MET A 24 37.07 22.30 5.54
CA MET A 24 36.90 22.82 4.19
C MET A 24 35.45 22.63 3.75
N GLU A 25 34.62 23.66 3.95
CA GLU A 25 33.51 23.97 3.09
C GLU A 25 34.14 24.16 1.71
N LYS A 26 34.14 23.05 0.99
CA LYS A 26 34.38 23.00 -0.43
C LYS A 26 33.23 23.75 -1.08
N GLU A 27 33.33 25.07 -1.04
CA GLU A 27 32.62 26.02 -1.87
C GLU A 27 33.11 25.81 -3.31
N THR A 28 32.81 24.63 -3.86
CA THR A 28 32.71 24.45 -5.29
C THR A 28 31.37 25.02 -5.70
N ASP A 29 31.40 26.32 -5.98
CA ASP A 29 30.44 27.02 -6.81
C ASP A 29 30.12 26.16 -8.05
N PRO A 30 28.94 25.51 -8.12
CA PRO A 30 28.53 24.81 -9.31
C PRO A 30 27.96 25.88 -10.25
N MET A 31 28.87 26.53 -10.97
CA MET A 31 28.56 27.32 -12.15
C MET A 31 27.38 26.71 -12.91
N VAL A 32 26.29 27.48 -12.97
CA VAL A 32 25.26 27.50 -14.02
C VAL A 32 25.04 26.14 -14.69
N VAL A 33 24.21 25.28 -14.07
CA VAL A 33 23.54 24.22 -14.82
C VAL A 33 22.68 24.92 -15.86
N ALA A 34 23.21 25.03 -17.09
CA ALA A 34 22.46 25.51 -18.24
C ALA A 34 21.10 24.80 -18.22
N ALA A 35 20.02 25.57 -18.09
CA ALA A 35 18.68 25.02 -18.09
C ALA A 35 18.58 24.09 -19.31
N PRO A 36 18.25 22.79 -19.12
CA PRO A 36 18.30 21.83 -20.21
C PRO A 36 17.46 22.38 -21.36
N ALA A 37 18.04 22.39 -22.57
CA ALA A 37 17.38 22.90 -23.75
C ALA A 37 15.95 22.36 -23.81
N PRO A 38 14.94 23.16 -24.22
CA PRO A 38 13.54 22.77 -24.17
C PRO A 38 13.25 21.44 -24.91
N ALA A 39 14.07 21.08 -25.89
CA ALA A 39 14.07 19.78 -26.55
C ALA A 39 14.47 18.61 -25.62
N ALA A 40 15.58 18.73 -24.87
CA ALA A 40 16.02 17.71 -23.92
C ALA A 40 15.03 17.50 -22.77
N ARG A 41 14.37 18.58 -22.29
CA ARG A 41 13.30 18.48 -21.29
C ARG A 41 12.05 17.78 -21.85
N ARG A 42 11.68 18.02 -23.12
CA ARG A 42 10.58 17.32 -23.79
C ARG A 42 10.90 15.85 -24.02
N GLU A 43 12.12 15.51 -24.41
CA GLU A 43 12.53 14.11 -24.56
C GLU A 43 12.57 13.38 -23.22
N GLN A 44 13.05 14.00 -22.15
CA GLN A 44 12.98 13.45 -20.79
C GLN A 44 11.53 13.24 -20.32
N LEU A 45 10.64 14.19 -20.60
CA LEU A 45 9.21 14.06 -20.31
C LEU A 45 8.54 12.99 -21.18
N ALA A 46 8.87 12.89 -22.46
CA ALA A 46 8.34 11.86 -23.35
C ALA A 46 8.83 10.46 -22.91
N GLN A 47 10.09 10.32 -22.54
CA GLN A 47 10.65 9.08 -22.01
C GLN A 47 10.02 8.68 -20.67
N SER A 48 9.74 9.64 -19.77
CA SER A 48 9.06 9.35 -18.51
C SER A 48 7.59 8.97 -18.74
N TRP A 49 6.90 9.63 -19.67
CA TRP A 49 5.55 9.27 -20.08
C TRP A 49 5.47 7.89 -20.72
N VAL A 50 6.38 7.55 -21.62
CA VAL A 50 6.45 6.22 -22.24
C VAL A 50 6.68 5.15 -21.19
N ARG A 51 7.57 5.38 -20.21
CA ARG A 51 7.78 4.45 -19.08
C ARG A 51 6.51 4.27 -18.25
N VAL A 52 5.86 5.36 -17.87
CA VAL A 52 4.60 5.31 -17.10
C VAL A 52 3.50 4.57 -17.86
N VAL A 53 3.36 4.81 -19.17
CA VAL A 53 2.38 4.13 -20.01
C VAL A 53 2.72 2.65 -20.15
N LEU A 54 3.99 2.31 -20.38
CA LEU A 54 4.43 0.93 -20.50
C LEU A 54 4.22 0.16 -19.20
N ASP A 55 4.55 0.76 -18.04
CA ASP A 55 4.33 0.17 -16.72
C ASP A 55 2.84 -0.08 -16.45
N ARG A 56 1.97 0.86 -16.87
CA ARG A 56 0.52 0.67 -16.75
C ARG A 56 -0.04 -0.38 -17.71
N ILE A 57 0.44 -0.45 -18.94
CA ILE A 57 0.02 -1.48 -19.90
C ILE A 57 0.43 -2.86 -19.40
N TRP A 58 1.64 -3.01 -18.85
CA TRP A 58 2.07 -4.25 -18.22
C TRP A 58 1.20 -4.62 -17.03
N SER A 59 0.93 -3.66 -16.14
CA SER A 59 0.05 -3.86 -14.99
C SER A 59 -1.36 -4.30 -15.40
N LEU A 60 -1.93 -3.67 -16.43
CA LEU A 60 -3.22 -4.04 -17.02
C LEU A 60 -3.19 -5.45 -17.64
N THR A 61 -2.10 -5.80 -18.32
CA THR A 61 -1.92 -7.12 -18.91
C THR A 61 -1.85 -8.19 -17.82
N PHE A 62 -1.07 -7.96 -16.76
CA PHE A 62 -1.02 -8.85 -15.60
C PHE A 62 -2.37 -9.00 -14.92
N LEU A 63 -3.08 -7.88 -14.71
CA LEU A 63 -4.43 -7.88 -14.14
C LEU A 63 -5.41 -8.68 -15.01
N GLY A 64 -5.36 -8.50 -16.34
CA GLY A 64 -6.21 -9.21 -17.29
C GLY A 64 -5.96 -10.72 -17.29
N VAL A 65 -4.69 -11.13 -17.40
CA VAL A 65 -4.30 -12.55 -17.40
C VAL A 65 -4.64 -13.20 -16.06
N ALA A 66 -4.38 -12.52 -14.94
CA ALA A 66 -4.70 -13.04 -13.61
C ALA A 66 -6.21 -13.19 -13.40
N SER A 67 -6.98 -12.18 -13.81
CA SER A 67 -8.45 -12.21 -13.70
C SER A 67 -9.04 -13.33 -14.56
N LEU A 68 -8.53 -13.52 -15.79
CA LEU A 68 -8.96 -14.60 -16.66
C LEU A 68 -8.60 -15.97 -16.08
N GLY A 69 -7.37 -16.13 -15.59
CA GLY A 69 -6.95 -17.39 -14.95
C GLY A 69 -7.77 -17.73 -13.70
N LEU A 70 -8.16 -16.74 -12.91
CA LEU A 70 -9.00 -16.94 -11.73
C LEU A 70 -10.47 -17.24 -12.10
N TYR A 71 -10.94 -16.66 -13.19
CA TYR A 71 -12.26 -16.93 -13.74
C TYR A 71 -12.36 -18.38 -14.23
N GLU A 72 -11.41 -18.82 -15.05
CA GLU A 72 -11.32 -20.20 -15.54
C GLU A 72 -11.13 -21.21 -14.40
N ALA A 73 -10.42 -20.82 -13.34
CA ALA A 73 -10.24 -21.65 -12.15
C ALA A 73 -11.45 -21.66 -11.20
N GLU A 74 -12.54 -20.96 -11.54
CA GLU A 74 -13.72 -20.76 -10.69
C GLU A 74 -13.34 -20.36 -9.24
N PHE A 75 -12.34 -19.48 -9.12
CA PHE A 75 -11.66 -19.24 -7.84
C PHE A 75 -12.63 -18.84 -6.72
N VAL A 76 -13.53 -17.87 -6.98
CA VAL A 76 -14.48 -17.38 -5.97
C VAL A 76 -15.58 -18.43 -5.67
N PRO A 77 -16.24 -19.04 -6.66
CA PRO A 77 -17.18 -20.14 -6.41
C PRO A 77 -16.59 -21.27 -5.58
N LEU A 78 -15.37 -21.74 -5.90
CA LEU A 78 -14.71 -22.81 -5.16
C LEU A 78 -14.27 -22.37 -3.76
N LEU A 79 -13.75 -21.15 -3.61
CA LEU A 79 -13.41 -20.59 -2.30
C LEU A 79 -14.62 -20.54 -1.37
N LEU A 80 -15.79 -20.19 -1.91
CA LEU A 80 -17.04 -20.09 -1.14
C LEU A 80 -17.71 -21.45 -0.95
N HIS A 81 -17.82 -22.31 -1.97
CA HIS A 81 -18.72 -23.46 -1.98
C HIS A 81 -18.04 -24.84 -2.04
N ALA A 82 -16.72 -24.94 -2.23
CA ALA A 82 -16.07 -26.26 -2.33
C ALA A 82 -16.32 -27.14 -1.08
N PRO A 83 -16.95 -28.32 -1.21
CA PRO A 83 -17.29 -29.17 -0.07
C PRO A 83 -16.04 -29.79 0.58
N HIS A 84 -14.97 -29.97 -0.20
CA HIS A 84 -13.71 -30.56 0.26
C HIS A 84 -12.78 -29.59 0.99
N ALA A 85 -13.10 -28.29 1.00
CA ALA A 85 -12.28 -27.29 1.67
C ALA A 85 -12.35 -27.44 3.21
N ARG A 86 -11.23 -27.23 3.90
CA ARG A 86 -11.21 -27.20 5.37
C ARG A 86 -11.82 -25.88 5.85
N ARG A 87 -13.13 -25.87 6.06
CA ARG A 87 -13.93 -24.67 6.32
C ARG A 87 -13.46 -23.85 7.51
N SER A 88 -13.04 -24.47 8.61
CA SER A 88 -12.48 -23.74 9.77
C SER A 88 -11.31 -22.83 9.39
N PHE A 89 -10.39 -23.30 8.54
CA PHE A 89 -9.26 -22.50 8.06
C PHE A 89 -9.67 -21.45 7.03
N VAL A 90 -10.64 -21.75 6.17
CA VAL A 90 -11.20 -20.75 5.23
C VAL A 90 -11.86 -19.60 6.00
N HIS A 91 -12.69 -19.91 7.02
CA HIS A 91 -13.32 -18.91 7.88
C HIS A 91 -12.29 -18.06 8.63
N LEU A 92 -11.21 -18.68 9.13
CA LEU A 92 -10.11 -17.96 9.78
C LEU A 92 -9.36 -17.06 8.79
N GLY A 93 -9.18 -17.53 7.55
CA GLY A 93 -8.59 -16.75 6.46
C GLY A 93 -9.43 -15.52 6.10
N VAL A 94 -10.75 -15.69 6.02
CA VAL A 94 -11.72 -14.59 5.82
C VAL A 94 -11.69 -13.61 6.99
N LEU A 95 -11.67 -14.11 8.24
CA LEU A 95 -11.57 -13.28 9.43
C LEU A 95 -10.30 -12.42 9.42
N PHE A 96 -9.13 -13.01 9.18
CA PHE A 96 -7.89 -12.24 9.08
C PHE A 96 -7.88 -11.28 7.87
N GLY A 97 -8.55 -11.64 6.78
CA GLY A 97 -8.80 -10.73 5.65
C GLY A 97 -9.67 -9.53 6.03
N SER A 98 -10.69 -9.72 6.87
CA SER A 98 -11.48 -8.62 7.42
C SER A 98 -10.67 -7.74 8.37
N LEU A 99 -9.81 -8.32 9.21
CA LEU A 99 -8.88 -7.53 10.04
C LEU A 99 -7.91 -6.71 9.18
N LEU A 100 -7.43 -7.26 8.06
CA LEU A 100 -6.60 -6.55 7.10
C LEU A 100 -7.32 -5.30 6.57
N GLY A 101 -8.57 -5.46 6.12
CA GLY A 101 -9.41 -4.36 5.67
C GLY A 101 -9.69 -3.34 6.77
N LEU A 102 -9.90 -3.79 8.01
CA LEU A 102 -10.12 -2.93 9.18
C LEU A 102 -8.88 -2.08 9.50
N PHE A 103 -7.68 -2.69 9.51
CA PHE A 103 -6.44 -1.94 9.73
C PHE A 103 -6.15 -0.95 8.60
N GLY A 104 -6.39 -1.34 7.35
CA GLY A 104 -6.29 -0.46 6.19
C GLY A 104 -7.23 0.74 6.29
N GLY A 105 -8.51 0.48 6.58
CA GLY A 105 -9.52 1.51 6.80
C GLY A 105 -9.21 2.42 7.98
N TYR A 106 -8.67 1.88 9.08
CA TYR A 106 -8.24 2.68 10.23
C TYR A 106 -7.12 3.67 9.86
N ILE A 107 -6.09 3.22 9.15
CA ILE A 107 -5.00 4.11 8.73
C ILE A 107 -5.54 5.17 7.75
N GLU A 108 -6.32 4.76 6.76
CA GLU A 108 -6.71 5.62 5.66
C GLU A 108 -7.85 6.59 6.01
N VAL A 109 -8.92 6.09 6.62
CA VAL A 109 -10.12 6.89 6.96
C VAL A 109 -9.90 7.62 8.26
N TYR A 110 -9.55 6.92 9.34
CA TYR A 110 -9.46 7.56 10.65
C TYR A 110 -8.25 8.49 10.74
N ARG A 111 -7.04 8.01 10.42
CA ARG A 111 -5.85 8.88 10.54
C ARG A 111 -5.71 9.86 9.38
N GLY A 112 -5.98 9.41 8.15
CA GLY A 112 -5.86 10.24 6.96
C GLY A 112 -6.96 11.28 6.80
N MET A 113 -8.23 10.89 6.92
CA MET A 113 -9.36 11.81 6.68
C MET A 113 -9.89 12.47 7.94
N VAL A 114 -10.07 11.73 9.04
CA VAL A 114 -10.70 12.28 10.26
C VAL A 114 -9.71 13.11 11.07
N LEU A 115 -8.47 12.63 11.25
CA LEU A 115 -7.44 13.38 11.98
C LEU A 115 -6.66 14.35 11.09
N GLY A 116 -6.73 14.22 9.76
CA GLY A 116 -5.98 15.05 8.81
C GLY A 116 -4.46 14.89 8.92
N GLU A 117 -3.98 13.82 9.57
CA GLU A 117 -2.56 13.58 9.75
C GLU A 117 -1.92 13.09 8.44
N ARG A 118 -0.73 13.60 8.13
CA ARG A 118 0.11 12.93 7.12
C ARG A 118 0.54 11.59 7.69
N VAL A 119 0.01 10.51 7.13
CA VAL A 119 0.30 9.13 7.52
C VAL A 119 1.79 8.85 7.32
N LEU A 120 2.57 9.05 8.38
CA LEU A 120 3.98 8.73 8.46
C LEU A 120 4.14 7.35 9.09
N TYR A 121 5.10 6.57 8.62
CA TYR A 121 5.35 5.22 9.14
C TYR A 121 5.59 5.21 10.67
N ALA A 122 6.26 6.26 11.19
CA ALA A 122 6.54 6.41 12.61
C ALA A 122 5.27 6.43 13.48
N THR A 123 4.19 7.06 13.01
CA THR A 123 2.93 7.13 13.75
C THR A 123 2.07 5.89 13.52
N ALA A 124 2.12 5.28 12.33
CA ALA A 124 1.27 4.15 11.93
C ALA A 124 1.86 2.75 12.18
N LYS A 125 3.10 2.65 12.70
CA LYS A 125 3.87 1.40 12.83
C LYS A 125 3.04 0.20 13.32
N THR A 126 2.31 0.31 14.43
CA THR A 126 1.54 -0.80 14.99
C THR A 126 0.44 -1.29 14.05
N ALA A 127 -0.29 -0.37 13.42
CA ALA A 127 -1.33 -0.69 12.46
C ALA A 127 -0.75 -1.32 11.18
N THR A 128 0.40 -0.85 10.69
CA THR A 128 1.08 -1.46 9.53
C THR A 128 1.58 -2.87 9.82
N HIS A 129 2.10 -3.13 11.02
CA HIS A 129 2.48 -4.49 11.44
C HIS A 129 1.25 -5.39 11.59
N GLY A 130 0.14 -4.87 12.15
CA GLY A 130 -1.13 -5.57 12.23
C GLY A 130 -1.67 -5.93 10.85
N MET A 131 -1.55 -5.02 9.88
CA MET A 131 -1.91 -5.24 8.48
C MET A 131 -1.07 -6.37 7.87
N LEU A 132 0.27 -6.30 7.99
CA LEU A 132 1.16 -7.34 7.47
C LEU A 132 0.91 -8.71 8.12
N ALA A 133 0.76 -8.75 9.45
CA ALA A 133 0.48 -9.98 10.17
C ALA A 133 -0.86 -10.59 9.75
N SER A 134 -1.90 -9.77 9.60
CA SER A 134 -3.23 -10.21 9.15
C SER A 134 -3.18 -10.71 7.71
N MET A 135 -2.42 -10.06 6.83
CA MET A 135 -2.21 -10.51 5.45
C MET A 135 -1.55 -11.90 5.40
N LEU A 136 -0.46 -12.10 6.15
CA LEU A 136 0.25 -13.38 6.20
C LEU A 136 -0.62 -14.48 6.83
N ALA A 137 -1.30 -14.17 7.93
CA ALA A 137 -2.21 -15.11 8.59
C ALA A 137 -3.37 -15.51 7.67
N SER A 138 -3.97 -14.54 6.96
CA SER A 138 -5.03 -14.81 5.98
C SER A 138 -4.52 -15.71 4.86
N GLY A 139 -3.37 -15.39 4.25
CA GLY A 139 -2.77 -16.19 3.19
C GLY A 139 -2.45 -17.62 3.63
N PHE A 140 -1.86 -17.79 4.82
CA PHE A 140 -1.57 -19.11 5.38
C PHE A 140 -2.85 -19.93 5.65
N CYS A 141 -3.86 -19.31 6.26
CA CYS A 141 -5.13 -19.97 6.54
C CYS A 141 -5.85 -20.38 5.26
N LEU A 142 -5.88 -19.52 4.24
CA LEU A 142 -6.45 -19.85 2.94
C LEU A 142 -5.67 -20.95 2.22
N ALA A 143 -4.33 -20.95 2.32
CA ALA A 143 -3.51 -22.00 1.73
C ALA A 143 -3.82 -23.37 2.35
N VAL A 144 -3.86 -23.46 3.68
CA VAL A 144 -4.23 -24.71 4.39
C VAL A 144 -5.71 -25.08 4.14
N GLY A 145 -6.59 -24.08 4.08
CA GLY A 145 -8.03 -24.26 3.86
C GLY A 145 -8.37 -24.83 2.50
N MET A 146 -7.71 -24.32 1.45
CA MET A 146 -7.96 -24.67 0.05
C MET A 146 -7.04 -25.75 -0.49
N TRP A 147 -6.00 -26.15 0.25
CA TRP A 147 -5.12 -27.26 -0.12
C TRP A 147 -5.84 -28.53 -0.61
N PRO A 148 -6.88 -29.06 0.06
CA PRO A 148 -7.57 -30.27 -0.43
C PRO A 148 -8.35 -30.07 -1.73
N VAL A 149 -8.60 -28.82 -2.15
CA VAL A 149 -9.33 -28.49 -3.38
C VAL A 149 -8.36 -28.38 -4.54
N TRP A 150 -7.35 -27.51 -4.43
CA TRP A 150 -6.44 -27.19 -5.54
C TRP A 150 -5.06 -27.84 -5.42
N HIS A 151 -4.75 -28.48 -4.30
CA HIS A 151 -3.45 -29.11 -4.05
C HIS A 151 -2.31 -28.12 -4.31
N TRP A 152 -1.31 -28.51 -5.12
CA TRP A 152 -0.18 -27.66 -5.48
C TRP A 152 -0.59 -26.36 -6.18
N LEU A 153 -1.72 -26.33 -6.87
CA LEU A 153 -2.24 -25.12 -7.56
C LEU A 153 -2.79 -24.07 -6.59
N THR A 154 -2.98 -24.42 -5.31
CA THR A 154 -3.43 -23.47 -4.28
C THR A 154 -2.50 -22.26 -4.19
N LEU A 155 -1.18 -22.50 -4.18
CA LEU A 155 -0.19 -21.42 -4.07
C LEU A 155 -0.19 -20.50 -5.31
N PRO A 156 -0.12 -21.02 -6.55
CA PRO A 156 -0.32 -20.21 -7.76
C PRO A 156 -1.61 -19.40 -7.76
N TYR A 157 -2.74 -19.99 -7.36
CA TYR A 157 -4.02 -19.26 -7.35
C TYR A 157 -4.07 -18.15 -6.30
N LEU A 158 -3.58 -18.39 -5.09
CA LEU A 158 -3.49 -17.35 -4.06
C LEU A 158 -2.49 -16.25 -4.45
N PHE A 159 -1.38 -16.61 -5.10
CA PHE A 159 -0.43 -15.65 -5.64
C PHE A 159 -1.06 -14.81 -6.77
N MET A 160 -1.78 -15.45 -7.69
CA MET A 160 -2.48 -14.78 -8.78
C MET A 160 -3.58 -13.84 -8.27
N TRP A 161 -4.31 -14.24 -7.23
CA TRP A 161 -5.27 -13.36 -6.55
C TRP A 161 -4.60 -12.16 -5.88
N SER A 162 -3.61 -12.39 -5.03
CA SER A 162 -2.95 -11.33 -4.27
C SER A 162 -2.11 -10.40 -5.15
N TRP A 163 -1.14 -10.95 -5.88
CA TRP A 163 -0.23 -10.17 -6.71
C TRP A 163 -0.85 -9.77 -8.05
N GLY A 164 -1.56 -10.69 -8.69
CA GLY A 164 -2.12 -10.47 -10.03
C GLY A 164 -3.37 -9.58 -10.03
N VAL A 165 -4.20 -9.64 -8.99
CA VAL A 165 -5.41 -8.80 -8.90
C VAL A 165 -5.24 -7.69 -7.87
N VAL A 166 -5.06 -8.02 -6.59
CA VAL A 166 -5.09 -7.00 -5.51
C VAL A 166 -3.99 -5.96 -5.67
N VAL A 167 -2.74 -6.38 -5.87
CA VAL A 167 -1.60 -5.45 -6.04
C VAL A 167 -1.73 -4.65 -7.33
N GLN A 168 -2.15 -5.24 -8.44
CA GLN A 168 -2.32 -4.49 -9.70
C GLN A 168 -3.43 -3.44 -9.60
N LEU A 169 -4.55 -3.75 -8.92
CA LEU A 169 -5.58 -2.75 -8.63
C LEU A 169 -5.03 -1.58 -7.78
N LEU A 170 -4.17 -1.87 -6.81
CA LEU A 170 -3.48 -0.84 -6.01
C LEU A 170 -2.47 -0.01 -6.82
N VAL A 171 -1.92 -0.53 -7.91
CA VAL A 171 -0.97 0.21 -8.76
C VAL A 171 -1.71 1.06 -9.80
N ILE A 172 -2.81 0.54 -10.36
CA ILE A 172 -3.51 1.17 -11.49
C ILE A 172 -4.47 2.25 -11.02
N LEU A 173 -5.24 1.99 -9.96
CA LEU A 173 -6.35 2.85 -9.56
C LEU A 173 -5.85 4.03 -8.70
N PRO A 174 -6.40 5.25 -8.88
CA PRO A 174 -6.19 6.34 -7.94
C PRO A 174 -6.84 6.02 -6.58
N PRO A 175 -6.37 6.63 -5.47
CA PRO A 175 -6.82 6.29 -4.11
C PRO A 175 -8.34 6.31 -3.90
N VAL A 176 -9.04 7.27 -4.51
CA VAL A 176 -10.51 7.37 -4.40
C VAL A 176 -11.19 6.14 -5.03
N LEU A 177 -10.74 5.71 -6.22
CA LEU A 177 -11.30 4.54 -6.88
C LEU A 177 -10.91 3.24 -6.17
N GLN A 178 -9.69 3.15 -5.62
CA GLN A 178 -9.29 2.01 -4.79
C GLN A 178 -10.27 1.78 -3.65
N ARG A 179 -10.62 2.84 -2.91
CA ARG A 179 -11.59 2.74 -1.80
C ARG A 179 -12.94 2.20 -2.26
N VAL A 180 -13.49 2.78 -3.33
CA VAL A 180 -14.80 2.36 -3.85
C VAL A 180 -14.75 0.89 -4.30
N VAL A 181 -13.70 0.50 -5.02
CA VAL A 181 -13.53 -0.88 -5.51
C VAL A 181 -13.31 -1.87 -4.36
N PHE A 182 -12.46 -1.56 -3.39
CA PHE A 182 -12.20 -2.46 -2.26
C PHE A 182 -13.38 -2.56 -1.31
N VAL A 183 -14.05 -1.45 -0.99
CA VAL A 183 -15.27 -1.47 -0.16
C VAL A 183 -16.38 -2.22 -0.89
N GLY A 184 -16.63 -1.90 -2.15
CA GLY A 184 -17.64 -2.58 -2.96
C GLY A 184 -17.36 -4.08 -3.10
N GLY A 185 -16.12 -4.45 -3.43
CA GLY A 185 -15.69 -5.84 -3.54
C GLY A 185 -15.77 -6.59 -2.20
N TYR A 186 -15.41 -5.95 -1.09
CA TYR A 186 -15.54 -6.53 0.25
C TYR A 186 -17.00 -6.76 0.63
N LEU A 187 -17.87 -5.77 0.41
CA LEU A 187 -19.30 -5.90 0.70
C LEU A 187 -19.95 -6.99 -0.15
N TRP A 188 -19.63 -7.05 -1.44
CA TRP A 188 -20.08 -8.12 -2.33
C TRP A 188 -19.60 -9.49 -1.86
N PHE A 189 -18.30 -9.62 -1.53
CA PHE A 189 -17.73 -10.87 -1.04
C PHE A 189 -18.38 -11.30 0.28
N MET A 190 -18.56 -10.39 1.23
CA MET A 190 -19.21 -10.67 2.51
C MET A 190 -20.68 -11.04 2.33
N HIS A 191 -21.39 -10.37 1.43
CA HIS A 191 -22.76 -10.74 1.09
C HIS A 191 -22.81 -12.18 0.54
N ALA A 192 -21.96 -12.52 -0.43
CA ALA A 192 -21.88 -13.87 -0.99
C ALA A 192 -21.49 -14.92 0.07
N TYR A 193 -20.49 -14.61 0.90
CA TYR A 193 -20.02 -15.47 1.97
C TYR A 193 -21.09 -15.70 3.06
N LEU A 194 -21.80 -14.65 3.50
CA LEU A 194 -22.89 -14.78 4.48
C LEU A 194 -24.11 -15.50 3.91
N SER A 195 -24.41 -15.29 2.62
CA SER A 195 -25.52 -16.00 1.96
C SER A 195 -25.33 -17.52 1.94
N MET A 196 -24.08 -18.00 1.92
CA MET A 196 -23.76 -19.43 2.08
C MET A 196 -24.32 -20.00 3.39
N PHE A 197 -24.21 -19.27 4.50
CA PHE A 197 -24.73 -19.72 5.80
C PHE A 197 -26.24 -19.65 5.87
N LEU A 198 -26.86 -18.66 5.21
CA LEU A 198 -28.32 -18.51 5.22
C LEU A 198 -29.01 -19.59 4.38
N ILE A 199 -28.40 -20.01 3.28
CA ILE A 199 -28.96 -21.02 2.37
C ILE A 199 -28.59 -22.44 2.81
N GLY A 200 -27.45 -22.64 3.48
CA GLY A 200 -26.99 -23.94 3.98
C GLY A 200 -27.60 -24.43 5.30
N VAL A 201 -28.63 -23.76 5.82
CA VAL A 201 -29.37 -24.16 7.05
C VAL A 201 -30.62 -25.01 6.73
N GLN A 202 -30.74 -25.51 5.49
CA GLN A 202 -31.71 -26.55 5.11
C GLN A 202 -31.01 -27.88 4.86
#